data_AF-A0A3R6F8K4-F1
#
_entry.id   AF-A0A3R6F8K4-F1
#
_cell.length_a   1.000
_cell.length_b   1.000
_cell.length_c   1.000
_cell.angle_alpha   90.00
_cell.angle_beta   90.00
_cell.angle_gamma   90.00
#
_symmetry.space_group_name_H-M   'P 1'
#
loop_
_entity.id
_entity.type
_entity.pdbx_description
1 polymer ?
#
loop_
_entity_poly.entity_id
_entity_poly.type
_entity_poly.pdbx_seq_one_letter_code
_entity_poly.pdbx_strand_id
1 'polypeptide(L)'
;MIQEQKNYFSKSNGKSSNSDYADKASSYAIVAAWAYVAGNLQDNPVRLARHYGLTDIKKNDPLNAKVLARVKHVTDPDNYRGLGSRTDVKDRGRLAELFYFQAEKGIGITKELANAAIKRYHAKEALLEALAAESRV
;
A
#
# COMPACT_ATOMS: atom_id res chain seq x y z
N MET A 1 -13.17 0.82 -0.07
CA MET A 1 -12.07 -0.15 0.16
C MET A 1 -12.43 -1.20 1.20
N ILE A 2 -12.65 -0.83 2.47
CA ILE A 2 -12.87 -1.78 3.58
C ILE A 2 -13.99 -2.78 3.30
N GLN A 3 -15.16 -2.30 2.85
CA GLN A 3 -16.30 -3.18 2.57
C GLN A 3 -15.98 -4.21 1.47
N GLU A 4 -15.36 -3.77 0.37
CA GLU A 4 -14.99 -4.66 -0.74
C GLU A 4 -13.93 -5.68 -0.34
N GLN A 5 -12.98 -5.29 0.53
CA GLN A 5 -12.02 -6.23 1.11
C GLN A 5 -12.75 -7.32 1.91
N LYS A 6 -13.65 -6.94 2.81
CA LYS A 6 -14.44 -7.88 3.60
C LYS A 6 -15.32 -8.78 2.71
N ASN A 7 -15.95 -8.21 1.69
CA ASN A 7 -16.79 -8.93 0.73
C ASN A 7 -16.01 -9.99 -0.07
N TYR A 8 -14.74 -9.74 -0.40
CA TYR A 8 -13.90 -10.72 -1.09
C TYR A 8 -13.64 -11.94 -0.20
N PHE A 9 -13.37 -11.72 1.08
CA PHE A 9 -13.06 -12.79 2.02
C PHE A 9 -14.29 -13.46 2.64
N SER A 10 -15.47 -12.82 2.63
CA SER A 10 -16.72 -13.42 3.13
C SER A 10 -17.29 -14.51 2.21
N LYS A 11 -16.89 -14.56 0.94
CA LYS A 11 -17.42 -15.48 -0.09
C LYS A 11 -16.71 -16.84 -0.17
N SER A 12 -16.07 -17.34 0.89
CA SER A 12 -15.47 -18.67 0.83
C SER A 12 -16.51 -19.77 1.12
N ASN A 13 -16.69 -20.67 0.17
CA ASN A 13 -17.41 -21.94 0.33
C ASN A 13 -16.73 -22.81 1.41
N GLY A 14 -16.98 -22.53 2.69
CA GLY A 14 -16.62 -23.39 3.82
C GLY A 14 -15.13 -23.49 4.17
N LYS A 15 -14.22 -22.72 3.54
CA LYS A 15 -12.80 -22.65 3.94
C LYS A 15 -12.54 -21.34 4.68
N SER A 16 -12.11 -21.43 5.93
CA SER A 16 -11.67 -20.31 6.79
C SER A 16 -11.08 -19.16 5.96
N SER A 17 -11.85 -18.08 5.80
CA SER A 17 -11.36 -16.85 5.21
C SER A 17 -10.23 -16.32 6.10
N ASN A 18 -9.09 -15.94 5.53
CA ASN A 18 -8.01 -15.37 6.33
C ASN A 18 -8.48 -14.00 6.89
N SER A 19 -8.95 -14.00 8.13
CA SER A 19 -9.55 -12.83 8.80
C SER A 19 -8.58 -11.65 8.83
N ASP A 20 -7.29 -11.92 9.02
CA ASP A 20 -6.25 -10.89 9.00
C ASP A 20 -6.16 -10.20 7.63
N TYR A 21 -6.43 -10.91 6.53
CA TYR A 21 -6.47 -10.32 5.20
C TYR A 21 -7.77 -9.54 4.94
N ALA A 22 -8.88 -9.98 5.52
CA ALA A 22 -10.15 -9.26 5.47
C ALA A 22 -10.06 -7.93 6.23
N ASP A 23 -9.43 -7.95 7.40
CA ASP A 23 -9.30 -6.77 8.27
C ASP A 23 -8.12 -5.87 7.94
N LYS A 24 -7.18 -6.33 7.09
CA LYS A 24 -6.01 -5.54 6.66
C LYS A 24 -6.40 -4.15 6.15
N ALA A 25 -7.50 -4.03 5.38
CA ALA A 25 -7.97 -2.73 4.87
C ALA A 25 -8.42 -1.75 5.97
N SER A 26 -8.73 -2.25 7.17
CA SER A 26 -9.11 -1.44 8.33
C SER A 26 -7.90 -1.02 9.17
N SER A 27 -6.68 -1.43 8.82
CA SER A 27 -5.50 -1.03 9.58
C SER A 27 -5.27 0.48 9.48
N TYR A 28 -4.90 1.12 10.60
CA TYR A 28 -4.67 2.57 10.63
C TYR A 28 -3.65 3.02 9.59
N ALA A 29 -2.61 2.22 9.33
CA ALA A 29 -1.60 2.56 8.34
C ALA A 29 -2.17 2.60 6.92
N ILE A 30 -3.03 1.64 6.56
CA ILE A 30 -3.66 1.58 5.24
C ILE A 30 -4.68 2.70 5.08
N VAL A 31 -5.56 2.91 6.07
CA VAL A 31 -6.57 3.96 6.01
C VAL A 31 -5.92 5.34 5.91
N ALA A 32 -4.90 5.62 6.73
CA ALA A 32 -4.19 6.89 6.71
C ALA A 32 -3.48 7.12 5.37
N ALA A 33 -2.73 6.14 4.87
CA ALA A 33 -2.02 6.27 3.60
C ALA A 33 -2.98 6.43 2.41
N TRP A 34 -4.09 5.68 2.40
CA TRP A 34 -5.08 5.78 1.33
C TRP A 34 -5.78 7.14 1.32
N ALA A 35 -6.18 7.65 2.49
CA ALA A 35 -6.79 8.97 2.62
C ALA A 35 -5.82 10.09 2.25
N TYR A 36 -4.57 10.00 2.71
CA TYR A 36 -3.51 10.94 2.35
C TYR A 36 -3.32 11.02 0.83
N VAL A 37 -3.18 9.87 0.16
CA VAL A 37 -3.00 9.84 -1.30
C VAL A 37 -4.25 10.34 -2.03
N ALA A 38 -5.46 10.02 -1.57
CA ALA A 38 -6.69 10.56 -2.15
C ALA A 38 -6.74 12.10 -2.07
N GLY A 39 -6.28 12.69 -0.97
CA GLY A 39 -6.14 14.14 -0.81
C GLY A 39 -5.09 14.73 -1.75
N ASN A 40 -3.92 14.09 -1.88
CA ASN A 40 -2.86 14.55 -2.79
C ASN A 40 -3.25 14.47 -4.28
N LEU A 41 -4.22 13.63 -4.62
CA LEU A 41 -4.66 13.42 -6.00
C LEU A 41 -5.90 14.23 -6.37
N GLN A 42 -6.43 15.11 -5.50
CA GLN A 42 -7.65 15.88 -5.77
C GLN A 42 -7.60 16.65 -7.09
N ASP A 43 -6.47 17.29 -7.39
CA ASP A 43 -6.27 18.07 -8.62
C ASP A 43 -5.88 17.20 -9.83
N ASN A 44 -5.88 15.87 -9.69
CA ASN A 44 -5.56 14.92 -10.75
C ASN A 44 -6.68 13.88 -10.92
N PRO A 45 -7.75 14.19 -11.67
CA PRO A 45 -8.93 13.34 -11.74
C PRO A 45 -8.64 11.94 -12.31
N VAL A 46 -7.68 11.82 -13.23
CA VAL A 46 -7.30 10.53 -13.84
C VAL A 46 -6.68 9.60 -12.80
N ARG A 47 -5.70 10.09 -12.02
CA ARG A 47 -5.05 9.29 -10.97
C ARG A 47 -5.99 9.05 -9.81
N LEU A 48 -6.80 10.04 -9.43
CA LEU A 48 -7.80 9.90 -8.38
C LEU A 48 -8.82 8.81 -8.69
N ALA A 49 -9.34 8.77 -9.92
CA ALA A 49 -10.24 7.71 -10.38
C ALA A 49 -9.58 6.32 -10.29
N ARG A 50 -8.30 6.19 -10.68
CA ARG A 50 -7.55 4.93 -10.55
C ARG A 50 -7.32 4.51 -9.10
N HIS A 51 -7.11 5.47 -8.20
CA HIS A 51 -6.93 5.23 -6.77
C HIS A 51 -8.21 4.71 -6.11
N TYR A 52 -9.35 5.32 -6.42
CA TYR A 52 -10.66 4.83 -5.97
C TYR A 52 -11.02 3.50 -6.63
N GLY A 53 -10.72 3.33 -7.91
CA GLY A 53 -11.00 2.12 -8.71
C GLY A 53 -10.28 0.85 -8.26
N LEU A 54 -9.39 0.92 -7.25
CA LEU A 54 -8.87 -0.26 -6.57
C LEU A 54 -9.98 -1.19 -6.04
N THR A 55 -11.13 -0.62 -5.66
CA THR A 55 -12.29 -1.40 -5.20
C THR A 55 -12.97 -2.21 -6.29
N ASP A 56 -12.73 -1.86 -7.55
CA ASP A 56 -13.45 -2.46 -8.68
C ASP A 56 -12.75 -3.70 -9.23
N ILE A 57 -11.54 -3.99 -8.73
CA ILE A 57 -10.76 -5.18 -9.09
C ILE A 57 -11.51 -6.43 -8.61
N LYS A 58 -11.98 -7.25 -9.56
CA LYS A 58 -12.72 -8.50 -9.27
C LYS A 58 -11.84 -9.75 -9.25
N LYS A 59 -10.65 -9.70 -9.84
CA LYS A 59 -9.75 -10.86 -9.97
C LYS A 59 -9.07 -11.25 -8.65
N ASN A 60 -8.77 -10.26 -7.81
CA ASN A 60 -8.10 -10.39 -6.51
C ASN A 60 -8.81 -9.49 -5.48
N ASP A 61 -8.44 -9.59 -4.20
CA ASP A 61 -8.87 -8.59 -3.22
C ASP A 61 -8.28 -7.20 -3.56
N PRO A 62 -8.98 -6.09 -3.26
CA PRO A 62 -8.55 -4.73 -3.61
C PRO A 62 -7.12 -4.37 -3.22
N LEU A 63 -6.65 -4.88 -2.08
CA LEU A 63 -5.31 -4.61 -1.57
C LEU A 63 -4.26 -5.61 -2.02
N ASN A 64 -4.68 -6.72 -2.62
CA ASN A 64 -3.85 -7.91 -2.80
C ASN A 64 -3.11 -8.26 -1.49
N ALA A 65 -3.88 -8.49 -0.42
CA ALA A 65 -3.41 -8.64 0.96
C ALA A 65 -2.32 -9.71 1.10
N LYS A 66 -2.39 -10.77 0.28
CA LYS A 66 -1.37 -11.83 0.20
C LYS A 66 -0.02 -11.30 -0.31
N VAL A 67 -0.02 -10.39 -1.28
CA VAL A 67 1.20 -9.72 -1.73
C VAL A 67 1.73 -8.80 -0.64
N LEU A 68 0.86 -7.99 -0.04
CA LEU A 68 1.28 -7.06 1.03
C LEU A 68 1.91 -7.79 2.22
N ALA A 69 1.39 -8.96 2.59
CA ALA A 69 1.95 -9.78 3.67
C ALA A 69 3.35 -10.37 3.39
N ARG A 70 3.82 -10.34 2.13
CA ARG A 70 5.08 -10.97 1.70
C ARG A 70 6.16 -9.98 1.27
N VAL A 71 5.78 -8.79 0.83
CA VAL A 71 6.75 -7.78 0.39
C VAL A 71 7.48 -7.19 1.59
N LYS A 72 8.80 -7.07 1.46
CA LYS A 72 9.71 -6.51 2.46
C LYS A 72 10.93 -5.90 1.80
N HIS A 73 11.55 -4.94 2.47
CA HIS A 73 12.86 -4.42 2.14
C HIS A 73 13.96 -5.27 2.78
N VAL A 74 15.19 -5.19 2.24
CA VAL A 74 16.36 -5.91 2.79
C VAL A 74 16.72 -5.45 4.21
N THR A 75 16.37 -4.22 4.57
CA THR A 75 16.59 -3.65 5.91
C THR A 75 15.50 -4.00 6.91
N ASP A 76 14.46 -4.74 6.51
CA ASP A 76 13.38 -5.11 7.41
C ASP A 76 13.79 -6.30 8.28
N PRO A 77 13.42 -6.32 9.58
CA PRO A 77 13.76 -7.41 10.47
C PRO A 77 13.05 -8.71 10.07
N ASP A 78 13.58 -9.86 10.49
CA ASP A 78 13.02 -11.18 10.14
C ASP A 78 11.57 -11.38 10.63
N ASN A 79 11.20 -10.72 11.74
CA ASN A 79 9.85 -10.75 12.28
C ASN A 79 8.86 -9.79 11.60
N TYR A 80 9.27 -9.13 10.52
CA TYR A 80 8.41 -8.22 9.75
C TYR A 80 7.32 -9.00 9.01
N ARG A 81 6.05 -8.65 9.27
CA ARG A 81 4.86 -9.36 8.77
C ARG A 81 4.28 -8.77 7.48
N GLY A 82 5.14 -8.10 6.71
CA GLY A 82 4.76 -7.44 5.46
C GLY A 82 4.11 -6.07 5.65
N LEU A 83 3.84 -5.42 4.53
CA LEU A 83 3.39 -4.03 4.47
C LEU A 83 1.96 -3.86 5.03
N GLY A 84 1.77 -2.79 5.80
CA GLY A 84 0.51 -2.47 6.47
C GLY A 84 0.20 -3.36 7.66
N SER A 85 1.22 -4.05 8.20
CA SER A 85 1.11 -4.79 9.46
C SER A 85 1.51 -3.94 10.67
N ARG A 86 2.25 -2.85 10.47
CA ARG A 86 2.68 -1.92 11.50
C ARG A 86 2.16 -0.52 11.19
N THR A 87 2.24 0.37 12.18
CA THR A 87 1.79 1.77 12.10
C THR A 87 2.94 2.78 12.19
N ASP A 88 4.18 2.30 12.13
CA ASP A 88 5.35 3.16 12.18
C ASP A 88 5.46 4.06 10.94
N VAL A 89 6.30 5.08 11.03
CA VAL A 89 6.47 6.10 9.99
C VAL A 89 6.92 5.48 8.66
N LYS A 90 7.79 4.47 8.69
CA LYS A 90 8.31 3.83 7.48
C LYS A 90 7.21 3.06 6.76
N ASP A 91 6.41 2.28 7.49
CA ASP A 91 5.30 1.52 6.89
C ASP A 91 4.24 2.43 6.26
N ARG A 92 3.90 3.54 6.94
CA ARG A 92 2.98 4.55 6.41
C ARG A 92 3.53 5.24 5.17
N GLY A 93 4.81 5.59 5.15
CA GLY A 93 5.47 6.19 3.99
C GLY A 93 5.53 5.24 2.78
N ARG A 94 5.85 3.96 3.01
CA ARG A 94 5.84 2.92 1.97
C ARG A 94 4.44 2.69 1.39
N LEU A 95 3.40 2.71 2.23
CA LEU A 95 2.01 2.60 1.79
C LEU A 95 1.56 3.83 1.00
N ALA A 96 1.98 5.04 1.39
CA ALA A 96 1.70 6.24 0.61
C ALA A 96 2.33 6.14 -0.78
N GLU A 97 3.59 5.72 -0.86
CA GLU A 97 4.26 5.50 -2.15
C GLU A 97 3.58 4.38 -2.96
N LEU A 98 3.11 3.31 -2.31
CA LEU A 98 2.39 2.22 -2.96
C LEU A 98 1.11 2.72 -3.64
N PHE A 99 0.25 3.41 -2.90
CA PHE A 99 -1.01 3.91 -3.44
C PHE A 99 -0.79 4.97 -4.50
N TYR A 100 0.16 5.87 -4.30
CA TYR A 100 0.49 6.88 -5.29
C TYR A 100 0.99 6.23 -6.58
N PHE A 101 1.96 5.29 -6.48
CA PHE A 101 2.51 4.61 -7.64
C PHE A 101 1.49 3.71 -8.35
N GLN A 102 0.58 3.08 -7.60
CA GLN A 102 -0.59 2.42 -8.17
C GLN A 102 -1.41 3.39 -9.00
N ALA A 103 -1.71 4.57 -8.48
CA ALA A 103 -2.59 5.54 -9.16
C ALA A 103 -1.92 6.07 -10.44
N GLU A 104 -0.59 6.20 -10.44
CA GLU A 104 0.20 6.54 -11.63
C GLU A 104 0.05 5.49 -12.73
N LYS A 105 0.14 4.20 -12.38
CA LYS A 105 0.16 3.09 -13.36
C LYS A 105 -1.23 2.57 -13.73
N GLY A 106 -2.19 2.60 -12.82
CA GLY A 106 -3.56 2.10 -13.03
C GLY A 106 -3.70 0.58 -13.14
N ILE A 107 -2.68 -0.20 -12.74
CA ILE A 107 -2.66 -1.68 -12.90
C ILE A 107 -3.07 -2.44 -11.62
N GLY A 108 -3.53 -1.72 -10.59
CA GLY A 108 -3.78 -2.28 -9.26
C GLY A 108 -2.49 -2.60 -8.49
N ILE A 109 -2.59 -3.41 -7.43
CA ILE A 109 -1.46 -3.78 -6.59
C ILE A 109 -0.92 -5.16 -7.01
N THR A 110 0.24 -5.17 -7.67
CA THR A 110 1.01 -6.37 -8.02
C THR A 110 2.23 -6.53 -7.11
N LYS A 111 2.86 -7.71 -7.13
CA LYS A 111 4.09 -7.96 -6.37
C LYS A 111 5.22 -7.03 -6.83
N GLU A 112 5.34 -6.83 -8.14
CA GLU A 112 6.35 -6.00 -8.78
C GLU A 112 6.12 -4.53 -8.42
N LEU A 113 4.86 -4.07 -8.47
CA LEU A 113 4.49 -2.71 -8.10
C LEU A 113 4.77 -2.45 -6.62
N ALA A 114 4.41 -3.39 -5.74
CA ALA A 114 4.63 -3.24 -4.30
C ALA A 114 6.12 -3.23 -3.92
N ASN A 115 6.92 -4.11 -4.53
CA ASN A 115 8.38 -4.09 -4.35
C ASN A 115 9.00 -2.79 -4.89
N ALA A 116 8.54 -2.32 -6.05
CA ALA A 116 9.01 -1.07 -6.63
C ALA A 116 8.63 0.13 -5.75
N ALA A 117 7.42 0.17 -5.18
CA ALA A 117 6.99 1.22 -4.27
C ALA A 117 7.86 1.28 -3.00
N ILE A 118 8.17 0.13 -2.39
CA ILE A 118 9.08 0.08 -1.23
C ILE A 118 10.46 0.65 -1.62
N LYS A 119 11.02 0.23 -2.76
CA LYS A 119 12.31 0.76 -3.23
C LYS A 119 12.26 2.26 -3.53
N ARG A 120 11.17 2.75 -4.12
CA ARG A 120 10.95 4.18 -4.39
C ARG A 120 10.90 5.00 -3.11
N TYR A 121 10.22 4.51 -2.08
CA TYR A 121 10.21 5.15 -0.76
C TYR A 121 11.64 5.32 -0.22
N HIS A 122 12.43 4.25 -0.19
CA HIS A 122 13.82 4.30 0.31
C HIS A 122 14.72 5.18 -0.56
N ALA A 123 14.53 5.17 -1.88
CA ALA A 123 15.28 6.05 -2.78
C ALA A 123 14.98 7.54 -2.52
N LYS A 124 13.71 7.88 -2.26
CA LYS A 124 13.32 9.26 -1.90
C LYS A 124 13.87 9.66 -0.52
N GLU A 125 13.80 8.75 0.45
CA GLU A 125 14.35 8.97 1.79
C GLU A 125 15.86 9.27 1.73
N ALA A 126 16.63 8.44 1.01
CA ALA A 126 18.07 8.63 0.82
C ALA A 126 18.40 9.93 0.07
N LEU A 127 17.60 10.31 -0.94
CA LEU A 127 17.79 11.57 -1.65
C LEU A 127 17.56 12.77 -0.74
N LEU A 128 16.49 12.74 0.07
CA LEU A 128 16.19 13.82 1.02
C LEU A 128 17.29 13.94 2.09
N GLU A 129 17.84 12.83 2.55
CA GLU A 129 18.97 12.81 3.48
C GLU A 129 20.23 13.44 2.86
N ALA A 130 20.56 13.09 1.61
CA ALA A 130 21.67 13.67 0.88
C ALA A 130 21.51 15.19 0.71
N LEU A 131 20.33 15.65 0.27
CA LEU A 131 20.04 17.08 0.12
C LEU A 131 20.13 17.84 1.46
N ALA A 132 19.68 17.22 2.55
CA ALA A 132 19.79 17.80 3.88
C ALA A 132 21.26 17.91 4.34
N ALA A 133 22.10 16.92 4.01
CA ALA A 133 23.53 16.96 4.29
C ALA A 133 24.26 18.02 3.45
N GLU A 134 23.96 18.11 2.15
CA GLU A 134 24.50 19.12 1.23
C GLU A 134 24.20 20.55 1.71
N SER A 135 23.01 20.81 2.25
CA SER A 135 22.64 22.15 2.76
C SER A 135 23.46 22.62 3.98
N ARG A 136 24.25 21.73 4.60
CA ARG A 136 25.09 22.01 5.77
C ARG A 136 26.57 22.20 5.41
N VAL A 137 26.94 21.95 4.16
CA VAL A 137 28.27 22.20 3.60
C VAL A 137 28.25 23.57 2.92
#